data_AF-A0A813YA08-F1
#
_entry.id   AF-A0A813YA08-F1
#
_cell.length_a   1.000
_cell.length_b   1.000
_cell.length_c   1.000
_cell.angle_alpha   90.00
_cell.angle_beta   90.00
_cell.angle_gamma   90.00
#
_symmetry.space_group_name_H-M   'P 1'
#
loop_
_entity.id
_entity.type
_entity.pdbx_description
1 polymer ?
#
loop_
_entity_poly.entity_id
_entity_poly.type
_entity_poly.pdbx_seq_one_letter_code
_entity_poly.pdbx_strand_id
1 'polypeptide(L)'
;MTTAICSYENIRQITSCTVCNRTFKDPRILPCGHTFCIDCIRNTMLDTTIMACSICLAKHTIVNVDLLSQNVALMQLLHIRKIDIVQNKQCAICNVQPSITSCAHCSRQACVSCLEVHRQEVISDITRETMEIERMSDELKLALNQTSNDFRDQCDETFQQANKRFDEMQKNLKLLNERLCA
;
A
#
# COMPACT_ATOMS: atom_id res chain seq x y z
N MET A 1 23.85 6.55 9.33
CA MET A 1 23.37 5.64 8.27
C MET A 1 24.39 4.57 7.84
N THR A 2 25.62 4.54 8.36
CA THR A 2 26.72 3.63 7.94
C THR A 2 26.86 2.33 8.75
N THR A 3 26.22 2.21 9.91
CA THR A 3 26.39 1.04 10.80
C THR A 3 25.63 -0.22 10.33
N ALA A 4 24.46 -0.06 9.71
CA ALA A 4 23.62 -1.17 9.25
C ALA A 4 24.17 -1.88 7.98
N ILE A 5 24.91 -1.16 7.13
CA ILE A 5 25.54 -1.73 5.93
C ILE A 5 26.75 -2.60 6.34
N CYS A 6 27.51 -2.14 7.34
CA CYS A 6 28.67 -2.87 7.85
C CYS A 6 28.28 -4.18 8.56
N SER A 7 27.18 -4.18 9.34
CA SER A 7 26.71 -5.40 10.01
C SER A 7 26.22 -6.47 9.04
N TYR A 8 25.56 -6.09 7.94
CA TYR A 8 25.06 -7.03 6.95
C TYR A 8 26.18 -7.72 6.16
N GLU A 9 27.23 -6.99 5.79
CA GLU A 9 28.38 -7.55 5.08
C GLU A 9 29.17 -8.52 5.97
N ASN A 10 29.32 -8.18 7.26
CA ASN A 10 29.92 -9.05 8.26
C ASN A 10 29.13 -10.37 8.42
N ILE A 11 27.79 -10.30 8.48
CA ILE A 11 26.93 -11.49 8.58
C ILE A 11 27.03 -12.34 7.30
N ARG A 12 27.11 -11.72 6.12
CA ARG A 12 27.29 -12.45 4.86
C ARG A 12 28.60 -13.22 4.83
N GLN A 13 29.70 -12.60 5.25
CA GLN A 13 31.01 -13.24 5.26
C GLN A 13 31.04 -14.47 6.19
N ILE A 14 30.54 -14.36 7.43
CA ILE A 14 30.56 -15.47 8.40
C ILE A 14 29.60 -16.62 8.04
N THR A 15 28.62 -16.38 7.15
CA THR A 15 27.63 -17.39 6.74
C THR A 15 27.82 -17.90 5.31
N SER A 16 28.93 -17.59 4.66
CA SER A 16 29.23 -18.02 3.29
C SER A 16 30.42 -18.96 3.21
N CYS A 17 30.31 -19.99 2.37
CA CYS A 17 31.40 -20.92 2.10
C CYS A 17 32.40 -20.29 1.14
N THR A 18 33.69 -20.35 1.46
CA THR A 18 34.78 -19.78 0.65
C THR A 18 35.06 -20.51 -0.66
N VAL A 19 34.53 -21.73 -0.83
CA VAL A 19 34.72 -22.53 -2.05
C VAL A 19 33.66 -22.17 -3.10
N CYS A 20 32.39 -22.14 -2.72
CA CYS A 20 31.29 -21.86 -3.66
C CYS A 20 30.79 -20.41 -3.61
N ASN A 21 31.28 -19.58 -2.67
CA ASN A 21 30.84 -18.21 -2.42
C ASN A 21 29.33 -18.05 -2.22
N ARG A 22 28.69 -19.10 -1.73
CA ARG A 22 27.25 -19.14 -1.41
C ARG A 22 27.08 -19.38 0.08
N THR A 23 25.88 -19.09 0.58
CA THR A 23 25.47 -19.46 1.93
C THR A 23 25.69 -20.96 2.17
N PHE A 24 26.21 -21.34 3.33
CA PHE A 24 26.50 -22.73 3.65
C PHE A 24 25.26 -23.62 3.49
N LYS A 25 25.43 -24.73 2.75
CA LYS A 25 24.50 -25.85 2.68
C LYS A 25 25.16 -27.06 3.32
N ASP A 26 24.55 -27.55 4.40
CA ASP A 26 25.06 -28.68 5.18
C ASP A 26 26.54 -28.52 5.59
N PRO A 27 26.86 -27.52 6.44
CA PRO A 27 28.22 -27.18 6.82
C PRO A 27 28.88 -28.30 7.64
N ARG A 28 30.06 -28.74 7.18
CA ARG A 28 30.90 -29.76 7.83
C ARG A 28 32.23 -29.17 8.26
N ILE A 29 32.71 -29.59 9.42
CA ILE A 29 33.95 -29.14 10.04
C ILE A 29 35.07 -30.11 9.67
N LEU A 30 36.15 -29.61 9.08
CA LEU A 30 37.38 -30.37 8.87
C LEU A 30 38.15 -30.54 10.19
N PRO A 31 39.09 -31.50 10.30
CA PRO A 31 39.91 -31.66 11.50
C PRO A 31 40.72 -30.41 11.90
N CYS A 32 41.00 -29.50 10.96
CA CYS A 32 41.62 -28.20 11.25
C CYS A 32 40.65 -27.13 11.80
N GLY A 33 39.35 -27.44 11.96
CA GLY A 33 38.32 -26.52 12.46
C GLY A 33 37.61 -25.68 11.40
N HIS A 34 38.12 -25.63 10.17
CA HIS A 34 37.49 -24.87 9.08
C HIS A 34 36.24 -25.57 8.54
N THR A 35 35.24 -24.78 8.17
CA THR A 35 33.91 -25.26 7.77
C THR A 35 33.66 -25.05 6.27
N PHE A 36 33.09 -26.06 5.61
CA PHE A 36 32.74 -26.04 4.19
C PHE A 36 31.39 -26.72 3.96
N CYS A 37 30.73 -26.47 2.82
CA CYS A 37 29.56 -27.27 2.44
C CYS A 37 29.98 -28.72 2.18
N ILE A 38 29.12 -29.68 2.51
CA ILE A 38 29.40 -31.10 2.25
C ILE A 38 29.75 -31.38 0.78
N ASP A 39 29.03 -30.75 -0.14
CA ASP A 39 29.25 -30.89 -1.59
C ASP A 39 30.57 -30.21 -2.02
N CYS A 40 30.96 -29.11 -1.36
CA CYS A 40 32.24 -28.46 -1.64
C CYS A 40 33.42 -29.31 -1.18
N ILE A 41 33.28 -30.04 -0.06
CA ILE A 41 34.31 -30.98 0.40
C ILE A 41 34.47 -32.10 -0.63
N ARG A 42 33.37 -32.74 -1.04
CA ARG A 42 33.37 -33.82 -2.03
C ARG A 42 34.02 -33.38 -3.35
N ASN A 43 33.68 -32.18 -3.83
CA ASN A 43 34.16 -31.67 -5.11
C ASN A 43 35.61 -31.16 -5.08
N THR A 44 36.19 -30.94 -3.89
CA THR A 44 37.56 -30.41 -3.71
C THR A 44 38.53 -31.49 -3.20
N MET A 45 38.11 -32.76 -3.20
CA MET A 45 39.03 -33.85 -2.88
C MET A 45 40.07 -34.00 -3.99
N LEU A 46 41.34 -34.13 -3.61
CA LEU A 46 42.46 -34.32 -4.53
C LEU A 46 42.52 -35.77 -5.02
N ASP A 47 42.17 -36.71 -4.15
CA ASP A 47 42.05 -38.15 -4.39
C ASP A 47 40.76 -38.68 -3.74
N THR A 48 40.52 -39.99 -3.76
CA THR A 48 39.32 -40.60 -3.15
C THR A 48 39.20 -40.38 -1.63
N THR A 49 40.30 -40.03 -0.95
CA THR A 49 40.34 -39.90 0.52
C THR A 49 41.10 -38.68 1.03
N ILE A 50 41.69 -37.85 0.18
CA ILE A 50 42.55 -36.74 0.62
C ILE A 50 41.95 -35.41 0.17
N MET A 51 41.83 -34.47 1.10
CA MET A 51 41.42 -33.09 0.84
C MET A 51 42.43 -32.11 1.45
N ALA A 52 42.76 -31.04 0.72
CA ALA A 52 43.48 -29.90 1.27
C ALA A 52 42.50 -28.78 1.65
N CYS A 53 42.64 -28.22 2.86
CA CYS A 53 41.85 -27.09 3.29
C CYS A 53 42.25 -25.82 2.51
N SER A 54 41.29 -25.15 1.85
CA SER A 54 41.58 -23.93 1.07
C SER A 54 41.91 -22.70 1.94
N ILE A 55 41.73 -22.79 3.26
CA ILE A 55 41.96 -21.66 4.18
C ILE A 55 43.32 -21.76 4.86
N CYS A 56 43.71 -22.96 5.35
CA CYS A 56 44.97 -23.16 6.07
C CYS A 56 45.96 -24.11 5.37
N LEU A 57 45.60 -24.63 4.19
CA LEU A 57 46.41 -25.55 3.36
C LEU A 57 46.73 -26.91 3.99
N ALA A 58 46.23 -27.19 5.20
CA ALA A 58 46.39 -28.49 5.84
C ALA A 58 45.71 -29.61 5.03
N LYS A 59 46.41 -30.74 4.88
CA LYS A 59 45.88 -31.95 4.22
C LYS A 59 45.21 -32.86 5.25
N HIS A 60 44.04 -33.37 4.91
CA HIS A 60 43.25 -34.25 5.77
C HIS A 60 42.84 -35.50 5.01
N THR A 61 42.99 -36.64 5.67
CA THR A 61 42.47 -37.92 5.18
C THR A 61 41.02 -38.06 5.64
N ILE A 62 40.08 -38.03 4.70
CA ILE A 62 38.63 -38.09 4.92
C ILE A 62 38.12 -39.30 4.14
N VAL A 63 37.86 -40.39 4.86
CA VAL A 63 37.36 -41.65 4.27
C VAL A 63 35.88 -41.53 3.92
N ASN A 64 35.11 -40.82 4.76
CA ASN A 64 33.70 -40.56 4.52
C ASN A 64 33.36 -39.13 4.98
N VAL A 65 32.95 -38.30 4.02
CA VAL A 65 32.59 -36.89 4.26
C VAL A 65 31.35 -36.77 5.16
N ASP A 66 30.42 -37.73 5.09
CA ASP A 66 29.19 -37.71 5.88
C ASP A 66 29.45 -37.91 7.39
N LEU A 67 30.59 -38.49 7.76
CA LEU A 67 31.00 -38.69 9.16
C LEU A 67 31.66 -37.46 9.80
N LEU A 68 31.96 -36.43 9.01
CA LEU A 68 32.49 -35.19 9.55
C LEU A 68 31.44 -34.49 10.42
N SER A 69 31.89 -33.86 11.51
CA SER A 69 30.99 -33.15 12.41
C SER A 69 30.29 -32.00 11.70
N GLN A 70 28.97 -31.86 11.90
CA GLN A 70 28.23 -30.71 11.42
C GLN A 70 28.52 -29.48 12.27
N ASN A 71 28.61 -28.30 11.65
CA ASN A 71 28.70 -27.05 12.41
C ASN A 71 27.29 -26.60 12.85
N VAL A 72 26.81 -27.17 13.95
CA VAL A 72 25.46 -26.92 14.48
C VAL A 72 25.23 -25.45 14.88
N ALA A 73 26.25 -24.78 15.41
CA ALA A 73 26.16 -23.36 15.76
C ALA A 73 25.98 -22.49 14.51
N LEU A 74 26.71 -22.78 13.44
CA LEU A 74 26.53 -22.13 12.15
C LEU A 74 25.14 -22.43 11.55
N MET A 75 24.63 -23.66 11.70
CA MET A 75 23.26 -23.99 11.29
C MET A 75 22.21 -23.16 12.03
N GLN A 76 22.38 -22.93 13.34
CA GLN A 76 21.52 -22.02 14.11
C GLN A 76 21.62 -20.58 13.62
N LEU A 77 22.83 -20.07 13.34
CA LEU A 77 23.03 -18.73 12.77
C LEU A 77 22.40 -18.57 11.38
N LEU A 78 22.48 -19.59 10.53
CA LEU A 78 21.84 -19.62 9.22
C LEU A 78 20.31 -19.57 9.34
N HIS A 79 19.74 -20.18 10.38
CA HIS A 79 18.32 -20.10 10.67
C HIS A 79 17.90 -18.69 11.10
N ILE A 80 18.66 -18.07 12.02
CA ILE A 80 18.44 -16.68 12.45
C ILE A 80 18.54 -15.70 11.28
N ARG A 81 19.56 -15.86 10.41
CA ARG A 81 19.72 -15.03 9.20
C ARG A 81 18.50 -15.08 8.28
N LYS A 82 17.85 -16.24 8.14
CA LYS A 82 16.61 -16.35 7.35
C LYS A 82 15.44 -15.60 8.01
N ILE A 83 15.38 -15.59 9.33
CA ILE A 83 14.36 -14.86 10.10
C ILE A 83 14.58 -13.35 9.94
N ASP A 84 15.79 -12.84 10.17
CA ASP A 84 16.08 -11.40 10.06
C ASP A 84 15.91 -10.84 8.63
N ILE A 85 16.30 -11.59 7.59
CA ILE A 85 16.16 -11.13 6.19
C ILE A 85 14.69 -11.12 5.74
N VAL A 86 13.85 -12.01 6.27
CA VAL A 86 12.42 -12.08 5.92
C VAL A 86 11.56 -11.15 6.80
N GLN A 87 11.99 -10.87 8.03
CA GLN A 87 11.22 -10.10 9.01
C GLN A 87 11.62 -8.63 9.14
N ASN A 88 12.72 -8.18 8.52
CA ASN A 88 13.08 -6.76 8.51
C ASN A 88 12.24 -5.92 7.52
N LYS A 89 10.95 -6.25 7.35
CA LYS A 89 9.98 -5.40 6.66
C LYS A 89 9.42 -4.39 7.66
N GLN A 90 10.14 -3.30 7.87
CA GLN A 90 9.61 -2.19 8.67
C GLN A 90 8.54 -1.42 7.89
N CYS A 91 7.58 -0.84 8.61
CA CYS A 91 6.57 0.02 8.02
C CYS A 91 7.23 1.20 7.31
N ALA A 92 6.95 1.38 6.03
CA ALA A 92 7.53 2.47 5.23
C ALA A 92 7.11 3.87 5.73
N ILE A 93 6.05 3.97 6.54
CA ILE A 93 5.52 5.26 7.05
C ILE A 93 6.18 5.64 8.38
N CYS A 94 6.19 4.73 9.36
CA CYS A 94 6.71 5.04 10.70
C CYS A 94 8.12 4.48 10.96
N ASN A 95 8.60 3.55 10.12
CA ASN A 95 9.88 2.85 10.25
C ASN A 95 10.12 2.14 11.60
N VAL A 96 9.05 1.84 12.33
CA VAL A 96 9.09 1.23 13.68
C VAL A 96 8.48 -0.18 13.67
N GLN A 97 7.26 -0.31 13.16
CA GLN A 97 6.50 -1.56 13.28
C GLN A 97 6.81 -2.52 12.11
N PRO A 98 7.14 -3.80 12.38
CA PRO A 98 7.45 -4.79 11.34
C PRO A 98 6.21 -5.46 10.74
N SER A 99 5.04 -5.32 11.38
CA SER A 99 3.79 -5.89 10.88
C SER A 99 3.23 -5.01 9.77
N ILE A 100 3.13 -5.54 8.55
CA ILE A 100 2.60 -4.82 7.38
C ILE A 100 1.34 -5.52 6.90
N THR A 101 0.25 -4.76 6.82
CA THR A 101 -1.02 -5.18 6.24
C THR A 101 -1.39 -4.25 5.10
N SER A 102 -2.33 -4.69 4.25
CA SER A 102 -2.86 -3.88 3.15
C SER A 102 -4.18 -3.24 3.54
N CYS A 103 -4.41 -2.02 3.09
CA CYS A 103 -5.73 -1.40 3.13
C CYS A 103 -6.70 -2.14 2.19
N ALA A 104 -7.97 -2.25 2.57
CA ALA A 104 -9.02 -2.83 1.72
C ALA A 104 -9.63 -1.80 0.75
N HIS A 105 -9.53 -0.51 1.07
CA HIS A 105 -10.02 0.59 0.24
C HIS A 105 -9.03 0.94 -0.90
N CYS A 106 -7.72 0.83 -0.65
CA CYS A 106 -6.67 1.12 -1.63
C CYS A 106 -5.50 0.14 -1.52
N SER A 107 -4.59 0.11 -2.51
CA SER A 107 -3.43 -0.79 -2.50
C SER A 107 -2.31 -0.38 -1.52
N ARG A 108 -2.56 0.52 -0.56
CA ARG A 108 -1.56 1.02 0.39
C ARG A 108 -1.24 -0.05 1.44
N GLN A 109 0.05 -0.21 1.74
CA GLN A 109 0.55 -1.16 2.73
C GLN A 109 1.29 -0.44 3.85
N ALA A 110 0.92 -0.70 5.10
CA ALA A 110 1.53 -0.10 6.28
C ALA A 110 1.24 -0.95 7.53
N CYS A 111 1.78 -0.56 8.68
CA CYS A 111 1.37 -1.15 9.95
C CYS A 111 -0.04 -0.73 10.36
N VAL A 112 -0.65 -1.53 11.24
CA VAL A 112 -2.04 -1.35 11.70
C VAL A 112 -2.29 0.06 12.23
N SER A 113 -1.37 0.63 13.01
CA SER A 113 -1.51 2.00 13.54
C SER A 113 -1.53 3.06 12.43
N CYS A 114 -0.65 2.97 11.44
CA CYS A 114 -0.65 3.89 10.31
C CYS A 114 -1.86 3.69 9.39
N LEU A 115 -2.38 2.47 9.28
CA LEU A 115 -3.62 2.22 8.56
C LEU A 115 -4.85 2.76 9.29
N GLU A 116 -4.85 2.80 10.62
CA GLU A 116 -5.93 3.43 11.38
C GLU A 116 -5.95 4.95 11.13
N VAL A 117 -4.79 5.60 11.13
CA VAL A 117 -4.69 7.03 10.76
C VAL A 117 -5.21 7.25 9.33
N HIS A 118 -4.73 6.44 8.37
CA HIS A 118 -5.21 6.49 6.99
C HIS A 118 -6.73 6.29 6.89
N ARG A 119 -7.31 5.38 7.67
CA ARG A 119 -8.75 5.14 7.72
C ARG A 119 -9.50 6.40 8.18
N GLN A 120 -9.00 7.11 9.19
CA GLN A 120 -9.60 8.35 9.67
C GLN A 120 -9.52 9.47 8.62
N GLU A 121 -8.40 9.60 7.91
CA GLU A 121 -8.26 10.55 6.80
C GLU A 121 -9.31 10.28 5.71
N VAL A 122 -9.44 9.03 5.27
CA VAL A 122 -10.43 8.63 4.25
C VAL A 122 -11.86 8.91 4.72
N ILE A 123 -12.19 8.61 5.97
CA ILE A 123 -13.52 8.91 6.53
C ILE A 123 -13.78 10.41 6.54
N SER A 124 -12.80 11.21 6.95
CA SER A 124 -12.89 12.67 6.96
C SER A 124 -13.13 13.24 5.56
N ASP A 125 -12.39 12.75 4.57
CA ASP A 125 -12.54 13.18 3.18
C ASP A 125 -13.93 12.83 2.63
N ILE A 126 -14.38 11.58 2.79
CA ILE A 126 -15.72 11.15 2.36
C ILE A 126 -16.81 11.98 3.05
N THR A 127 -16.65 12.28 4.34
CA THR A 127 -17.63 13.07 5.11
C THR A 127 -17.74 14.48 4.57
N ARG A 128 -16.60 15.13 4.28
CA ARG A 128 -16.55 16.48 3.70
C ARG A 128 -17.23 16.53 2.34
N GLU A 129 -16.92 15.57 1.45
CA GLU A 129 -17.56 15.51 0.13
C GLU A 129 -19.07 15.25 0.25
N THR A 130 -19.49 14.39 1.18
CA THR A 130 -20.93 14.14 1.43
C THR A 130 -21.64 15.41 1.89
N MET A 131 -21.05 16.19 2.81
CA MET A 131 -21.62 17.45 3.28
C MET A 131 -21.76 18.50 2.17
N GLU A 132 -20.78 18.58 1.25
CA GLU A 132 -20.87 19.48 0.10
C GLU A 132 -21.99 19.08 -0.86
N ILE A 133 -22.15 17.78 -1.13
CA ILE A 133 -23.25 17.27 -1.95
C ILE A 133 -24.60 17.61 -1.31
N GLU A 134 -24.75 17.43 0.00
CA GLU A 134 -25.98 17.77 0.72
C GLU A 134 -26.29 19.28 0.63
N ARG A 135 -25.29 20.14 0.87
CA ARG A 135 -25.41 21.60 0.73
C ARG A 135 -25.85 22.00 -0.67
N MET A 136 -25.20 21.46 -1.70
CA MET A 136 -25.56 21.73 -3.10
C MET A 136 -26.97 21.24 -3.44
N SER A 137 -27.37 20.08 -2.93
CA SER A 137 -28.73 19.55 -3.09
C SER A 137 -29.76 20.51 -2.50
N ASP A 138 -29.51 21.06 -1.32
CA ASP A 138 -30.45 21.97 -0.66
C ASP A 138 -30.51 23.34 -1.37
N GLU A 139 -29.38 23.85 -1.85
CA GLU A 139 -29.35 25.05 -2.70
C GLU A 139 -30.15 24.86 -4.00
N LEU A 140 -30.01 23.70 -4.64
CA LEU A 140 -30.79 23.36 -5.84
C LEU A 140 -32.29 23.27 -5.55
N LYS A 141 -32.68 22.66 -4.42
CA LYS A 141 -34.10 22.60 -3.99
C LYS A 141 -34.67 24.00 -3.76
N LEU A 142 -33.91 24.87 -3.10
CA LEU A 142 -34.32 26.26 -2.86
C LEU A 142 -34.48 27.02 -4.17
N ALA A 143 -33.50 26.94 -5.06
CA ALA A 143 -33.56 27.57 -6.38
C ALA A 143 -34.73 27.06 -7.22
N LEU A 144 -35.02 25.75 -7.17
CA LEU A 144 -36.15 25.16 -7.87
C LEU A 144 -37.50 25.67 -7.33
N ASN A 145 -37.66 25.69 -6.01
CA ASN A 145 -38.87 26.21 -5.38
C ASN A 145 -39.07 27.70 -5.67
N GLN A 146 -37.99 28.48 -5.67
CA GLN A 146 -38.04 29.90 -6.01
C GLN A 146 -38.46 30.09 -7.47
N THR A 147 -37.83 29.38 -8.41
CA THR A 147 -38.21 29.41 -9.83
C THR A 147 -39.68 29.01 -10.04
N SER A 148 -40.17 28.01 -9.30
CA SER A 148 -41.58 27.59 -9.35
C SER A 148 -42.53 28.67 -8.85
N ASN A 149 -42.16 29.41 -7.80
CA ASN A 149 -42.96 30.51 -7.29
C ASN A 149 -42.94 31.69 -8.25
N ASP A 150 -41.77 32.08 -8.75
CA ASP A 150 -41.60 33.18 -9.71
C ASP A 150 -42.42 32.92 -10.98
N PHE A 151 -42.41 31.68 -11.48
CA PHE A 151 -43.22 31.29 -12.63
C PHE A 151 -44.73 31.40 -12.36
N ARG A 152 -45.17 31.00 -11.15
CA ARG A 152 -46.57 31.12 -10.75
C ARG A 152 -46.99 32.59 -10.68
N ASP A 153 -46.19 33.42 -10.01
CA ASP A 153 -46.47 34.84 -9.84
C ASP A 153 -46.50 35.55 -11.20
N GLN A 154 -45.59 35.20 -12.12
CA GLN A 154 -45.59 35.72 -13.49
C GLN A 154 -46.83 35.29 -14.28
N CYS A 155 -47.31 34.06 -14.11
CA CYS A 155 -48.57 33.60 -14.71
C CYS A 155 -49.77 34.39 -14.18
N ASP A 156 -49.83 34.62 -12.87
CA ASP A 156 -50.90 35.38 -12.23
C ASP A 156 -50.91 36.85 -12.72
N GLU A 157 -49.74 37.48 -12.80
CA GLU A 157 -49.60 38.84 -13.32
C GLU A 157 -50.03 38.96 -14.79
N THR A 158 -49.58 38.03 -15.65
CA THR A 158 -49.95 38.04 -17.07
C THR A 158 -51.45 37.78 -17.26
N PHE A 159 -52.05 36.89 -16.46
CA PHE A 159 -53.49 36.65 -16.48
C PHE A 159 -54.28 37.90 -16.04
N GLN A 160 -53.87 38.56 -14.96
CA GLN A 160 -54.52 39.80 -14.51
C GLN A 160 -54.41 40.93 -15.55
N GLN A 161 -53.26 41.08 -16.20
CA GLN A 161 -53.06 42.06 -17.27
C GLN A 161 -53.96 41.76 -18.48
N ALA A 162 -54.08 40.50 -18.88
CA ALA A 162 -54.95 40.09 -19.98
C ALA A 162 -56.43 40.41 -19.68
N ASN A 163 -56.90 40.11 -18.46
CA ASN A 163 -58.26 40.42 -18.05
C ASN A 163 -58.54 41.93 -18.04
N LYS A 164 -57.63 42.76 -17.51
CA LYS A 164 -57.76 44.22 -17.55
C LYS A 164 -57.91 44.75 -18.97
N ARG A 165 -57.08 44.26 -19.90
CA ARG A 165 -57.17 44.65 -21.33
C ARG A 165 -58.49 44.20 -21.95
N PHE A 166 -58.97 43.01 -21.62
CA PHE A 166 -60.24 42.51 -22.10
C PHE A 166 -61.42 43.36 -21.60
N ASP A 167 -61.42 43.73 -20.32
CA ASP A 167 -62.44 44.61 -19.72
C ASP A 167 -62.44 46.00 -20.36
N GLU A 168 -61.26 46.59 -20.59
CA GLU A 168 -61.13 47.87 -21.31
C GLU A 168 -61.66 47.76 -22.74
N MET A 169 -61.33 46.69 -23.45
CA MET A 169 -61.83 46.44 -24.81
C MET A 169 -63.36 46.30 -24.84
N GLN A 170 -63.95 45.59 -23.88
CA GLN A 170 -65.41 45.50 -23.74
C GLN A 170 -66.06 46.86 -23.47
N LYS A 171 -65.48 47.68 -22.58
CA LYS A 171 -65.98 49.04 -22.32
C LYS A 171 -65.96 49.89 -23.59
N ASN A 172 -64.86 49.86 -24.33
CA ASN A 172 -64.73 50.61 -25.58
C ASN A 172 -65.74 50.15 -26.64
N LEU A 173 -66.00 48.85 -26.76
CA LEU A 173 -67.03 48.31 -27.66
C LEU A 173 -68.43 48.79 -27.28
N LYS A 174 -68.78 48.81 -25.99
CA LYS A 174 -70.08 49.34 -25.52
C LYS A 174 -70.26 50.81 -25.87
N LEU A 175 -69.27 51.64 -25.58
CA LEU A 175 -69.25 53.07 -25.92
C LEU A 175 -69.40 53.31 -27.43
N LEU A 176 -68.73 52.50 -28.25
CA LEU A 176 -68.86 52.61 -29.71
C LEU A 176 -70.28 52.26 -30.18
N ASN A 177 -70.87 51.20 -29.61
CA ASN A 177 -72.23 50.79 -29.95
C ASN A 177 -73.28 51.85 -29.55
N GLU A 178 -73.13 52.48 -28.39
CA GLU A 178 -73.98 53.58 -27.94
C GLU A 178 -73.90 54.79 -28.89
N ARG A 179 -72.70 55.10 -29.40
CA ARG A 179 -72.50 56.18 -30.38
C ARG A 179 -73.10 55.91 -31.76
N LEU A 180 -73.17 54.64 -32.17
CA LEU A 180 -73.71 54.24 -33.47
C LEU A 180 -75.26 54.19 -33.48
N CYS A 181 -75.90 54.09 -32.32
CA CYS A 181 -77.35 54.02 -32.16
C CYS A 181 -78.02 55.37 -31.85
N ALA A 182 -77.25 56.45 -31.74
CA ALA A 182 -77.72 57.83 -31.52
C ALA A 182 -77.73 58.61 -32.85
#